data_AF-A0A497E8B5-F1
#
_entry.id   AF-A0A497E8B5-F1
#
_cell.length_a   1.000
_cell.length_b   1.000
_cell.length_c   1.000
_cell.angle_alpha   90.00
_cell.angle_beta   90.00
_cell.angle_gamma   90.00
#
_symmetry.space_group_name_H-M   'P 1'
#
loop_
_entity.id
_entity.type
_entity.pdbx_description
1 polymer ?
#
loop_
_entity_poly.entity_id
_entity_poly.type
_entity_poly.pdbx_seq_one_letter_code
_entity_poly.pdbx_strand_id
1 'polypeptide(L)' 'MLIKICGICNPRDAETAVAAGTDLLGFIFVEGTPRVLNSSQCGWIRNLKGAATVGVFRDSTLDRILEIRA' A
#
# COMPACT_ATOMS: atom_id res chain seq x y z
N MET A 1 6.57 -9.03 17.50
CA MET A 1 5.37 -9.54 16.81
C MET A 1 5.19 -8.70 15.56
N LEU A 2 4.99 -9.32 14.39
CA LEU A 2 4.85 -8.60 13.12
C LEU A 2 3.40 -8.15 12.91
N ILE A 3 3.17 -6.86 12.65
CA ILE A 3 1.86 -6.22 12.49
C ILE A 3 1.76 -5.54 11.12
N LYS A 4 0.65 -5.78 10.43
CA LYS A 4 0.32 -5.17 9.14
C LYS A 4 -1.02 -4.45 9.20
N ILE A 5 -1.05 -3.18 8.82
CA ILE A 5 -2.30 -2.43 8.57
C ILE A 5 -2.57 -2.39 7.06
N CYS A 6 -3.74 -2.84 6.63
CA CYS A 6 -4.05 -3.08 5.21
C CYS A 6 -5.15 -2.15 4.67
N GLY A 7 -5.08 -1.82 3.38
CA GLY A 7 -6.06 -1.00 2.69
C GLY A 7 -5.95 0.47 3.06
N ILE A 8 -4.71 0.95 3.24
CA ILE A 8 -4.43 2.37 3.44
C ILE A 8 -4.66 3.10 2.12
N CYS A 9 -5.44 4.19 2.15
CA CYS A 9 -5.79 4.95 0.95
C CYS A 9 -5.25 6.39 0.94
N ASN A 10 -4.69 6.88 2.05
CA ASN A 10 -4.21 8.26 2.16
C ASN A 10 -2.98 8.37 3.07
N PRO A 11 -2.18 9.46 2.94
CA PRO A 11 -0.97 9.67 3.74
C PRO A 11 -1.21 9.74 5.24
N ARG A 12 -2.29 10.39 5.68
CA ARG A 12 -2.58 10.62 7.10
C ARG A 12 -2.77 9.30 7.86
N ASP A 13 -3.51 8.36 7.28
CA ASP A 13 -3.71 7.04 7.88
C ASP A 13 -2.41 6.22 7.90
N ALA A 14 -1.58 6.35 6.86
CA ALA A 14 -0.27 5.72 6.81
C ALA A 14 0.66 6.22 7.93
N GLU A 15 0.76 7.54 8.08
CA GLU A 15 1.56 8.20 9.12
C GLU A 15 1.07 7.82 10.52
N THR A 16 -0.25 7.77 10.73
CA THR A 16 -0.85 7.35 11.99
C THR A 16 -0.50 5.89 12.32
N ALA A 17 -0.57 4.99 11.33
CA ALA A 17 -0.22 3.59 11.53
C ALA A 17 1.29 3.39 11.81
N VAL A 18 2.16 4.17 11.15
CA VAL A 18 3.60 4.20 11.43
C VAL A 18 3.86 4.70 12.85
N ALA A 19 3.23 5.81 13.26
CA ALA A 19 3.38 6.36 14.61
C ALA A 19 2.91 5.38 15.71
N ALA A 20 1.93 4.53 15.39
CA ALA A 20 1.47 3.45 16.27
C ALA A 20 2.40 2.21 16.30
N GLY A 21 3.46 2.19 15.49
CA GLY A 21 4.47 1.13 15.48
C GLY A 21 4.14 -0.08 14.61
N THR A 22 3.37 0.09 13.52
CA THR A 22 3.15 -1.01 12.57
C THR A 22 4.43 -1.35 11.78
N ASP A 23 4.65 -2.64 11.49
CA ASP A 23 5.80 -3.06 10.68
C ASP A 23 5.54 -2.93 9.18
N LEU A 24 4.28 -3.13 8.75
CA LEU A 24 3.89 -3.21 7.35
C LEU A 24 2.64 -2.36 7.03
N LEU A 25 2.65 -1.70 5.88
CA LEU A 25 1.50 -1.01 5.30
C LEU A 25 1.08 -1.68 3.99
N GLY A 26 -0.21 -2.00 3.88
CA GLY A 26 -0.79 -2.66 2.71
C GLY A 26 -1.58 -1.71 1.80
N PHE A 27 -1.26 -1.73 0.51
CA PHE A 27 -1.88 -0.93 -0.54
C PHE A 27 -2.56 -1.86 -1.54
N ILE A 28 -3.84 -1.61 -1.84
CA ILE A 28 -4.65 -2.53 -2.64
C ILE A 28 -4.70 -2.04 -4.09
N PHE A 29 -4.26 -2.89 -5.02
CA PHE A 29 -4.28 -2.64 -6.46
C PHE A 29 -5.29 -3.56 -7.17
N VAL A 30 -6.43 -3.79 -6.53
CA VAL A 30 -7.50 -4.66 -7.02
C VAL A 30 -8.72 -3.83 -7.42
N GLU A 31 -8.95 -3.76 -8.73
CA GLU A 31 -10.08 -3.04 -9.32
C GLU A 31 -11.42 -3.50 -8.74
N GLY A 32 -12.36 -2.56 -8.60
CA GLY A 32 -13.71 -2.81 -8.06
C GLY A 32 -13.79 -2.95 -6.54
N THR A 33 -12.70 -2.72 -5.79
CA THR A 33 -12.72 -2.69 -4.32
C THR A 33 -12.79 -1.25 -3.79
N PRO A 34 -13.41 -1.00 -2.62
CA PRO A 34 -13.56 0.37 -2.09
C PRO A 34 -12.24 1.01 -1.63
N ARG A 35 -11.15 0.23 -1.59
CA ARG A 35 -9.82 0.66 -1.15
C ARG A 35 -8.78 0.55 -2.26
N VAL A 36 -9.23 0.42 -3.52
CA VAL A 36 -8.34 0.36 -4.68
C VAL A 36 -7.56 1.67 -4.80
N LEU A 37 -6.27 1.54 -5.02
CA LEU A 37 -5.39 2.63 -5.39
C LEU A 37 -5.01 2.51 -6.86
N ASN A 38 -5.06 3.64 -7.55
CA ASN A 38 -4.51 3.81 -8.88
C ASN A 38 -3.06 4.32 -8.77
N SER A 39 -2.23 3.95 -9.74
CA SER A 39 -0.80 4.29 -9.71
C SER A 39 -0.55 5.81 -9.69
N SER A 40 -1.45 6.60 -10.26
CA SER A 40 -1.39 8.07 -10.26
C SER A 40 -1.53 8.70 -8.86
N GLN A 41 -2.28 8.08 -7.93
CA GLN A 41 -2.48 8.62 -6.57
C GLN A 41 -1.42 8.12 -5.57
N CYS A 42 -0.53 7.22 -5.98
CA CYS A 42 0.40 6.51 -5.08
C CYS A 42 1.75 7.21 -4.86
N GLY A 43 1.99 8.38 -5.44
CA GLY A 43 3.30 9.04 -5.40
C GLY A 43 3.84 9.29 -3.98
N TRP A 44 2.94 9.54 -3.02
CA TRP A 44 3.28 9.77 -1.62
C TRP A 44 3.79 8.51 -0.89
N ILE A 45 3.44 7.31 -1.36
CA ILE A 45 3.84 6.04 -0.72
C ILE A 45 5.37 5.90 -0.72
N ARG A 46 6.05 6.41 -1.76
CA ARG A 46 7.51 6.39 -1.88
C ARG A 46 8.22 7.19 -0.78
N ASN A 47 7.53 8.16 -0.18
CA ASN A 47 8.09 9.03 0.85
C ASN A 47 7.85 8.48 2.27
N LEU A 48 7.07 7.42 2.42
CA LEU A 48 6.82 6.80 3.72
C LEU A 48 8.10 6.19 4.28
N LYS A 49 8.27 6.34 5.60
CA LYS A 49 9.35 5.76 6.38
C LYS A 49 8.77 5.07 7.60
N GLY A 50 9.53 4.18 8.22
CA GLY A 50 9.16 3.53 9.49
C GLY A 50 8.34 2.26 9.36
N ALA A 51 7.81 1.92 8.18
CA ALA A 51 7.16 0.64 7.89
C ALA A 51 7.47 0.18 6.46
N ALA A 52 7.55 -1.14 6.24
CA ALA A 52 7.69 -1.68 4.89
C ALA A 52 6.36 -1.60 4.14
N THR A 53 6.43 -1.40 2.82
CA THR A 53 5.24 -1.27 1.96
C THR A 53 4.94 -2.60 1.27
N VAL A 54 3.65 -2.93 1.16
CA VAL A 54 3.17 -4.18 0.58
C VAL A 54 2.07 -3.89 -0.45
N GLY A 55 2.25 -4.34 -1.68
CA GLY A 55 1.20 -4.33 -2.71
C GLY A 55 0.31 -5.56 -2.62
N VAL A 56 -1.01 -5.38 -2.69
CA VAL A 56 -2.01 -6.44 -2.68
C VAL A 56 -2.67 -6.52 -4.06
N PHE A 57 -2.61 -7.71 -4.66
CA PHE A 57 -3.09 -8.00 -6.00
C PHE A 57 -3.98 -9.23 -5.97
N ARG A 58 -4.93 -9.32 -6.91
CA ARG A 58 -5.79 -10.49 -7.12
C ARG A 58 -5.88 -10.72 -8.62
N ASP A 59 -5.56 -11.93 -9.06
CA ASP A 59 -5.60 -12.37 -10.47
C ASP A 59 -4.86 -11.42 -11.44
N SER A 60 -3.86 -10.70 -10.95
CA SER A 60 -3.05 -9.78 -11.75
C SER A 60 -1.91 -10.51 -12.45
N THR A 61 -1.59 -10.13 -13.68
CA THR A 61 -0.42 -10.65 -14.40
C THR A 61 0.88 -10.19 -13.73
N LEU A 62 1.96 -10.96 -13.92
CA LEU A 62 3.27 -10.58 -13.39
C LEU A 62 3.72 -9.22 -13.93
N ASP A 63 3.53 -8.97 -15.22
CA ASP A 63 3.87 -7.69 -15.86
C ASP A 63 3.18 -6.52 -15.17
N ARG A 64 1.88 -6.65 -14.89
CA ARG A 64 1.12 -5.62 -14.17
C ARG A 64 1.63 -5.37 -12.76
N ILE A 65 2.05 -6.42 -12.05
CA ILE A 65 2.63 -6.30 -10.70
C ILE A 65 3.96 -5.56 -10.76
N LEU A 66 4.81 -5.87 -11.75
CA LEU A 66 6.11 -5.24 -11.92
C LEU A 66 6.01 -3.76 -12.32
N GLU A 67 5.04 -3.40 -13.16
CA GLU A 67 4.74 -2.00 -13.51
C GLU A 67 4.40 -1.15 -12.26
N ILE A 68 3.62 -1.70 -11.33
CA ILE A 68 3.20 -0.99 -10.12
C ILE A 68 4.33 -0.88 -9.09
N ARG A 69 5.24 -1.87 -9.05
CA ARG A 69 6.38 -1.88 -8.12
C ARG A 69 7.40 -0.79 -8.44
N ALA A 70 7.57 -0.44 -9.72
CA ALA A 70 8.56 0.54 -10.19
C ALA A 70 8.30 1.92 -9.60
#